data_AF-A0A3A9GZH0-F1
#
_entry.id   AF-A0A3A9GZH0-F1
#
_cell.length_a   1.000
_cell.length_b   1.000
_cell.length_c   1.000
_cell.angle_alpha   90.00
_cell.angle_beta   90.00
_cell.angle_gamma   90.00
#
_symmetry.space_group_name_H-M   'P 1'
#
loop_
_entity.id
_entity.type
_entity.pdbx_description
1 polymer ?
#
loop_
_entity_poly.entity_id
_entity_poly.type
_entity_poly.pdbx_seq_one_letter_code
_entity_poly.pdbx_strand_id
1 'polypeptide(L)'
;MWKHKRKAELIESVLMGLPLPNFYFSQDKYGRLIVIDGRQRLTALFDFMDNSYRLSGLKILTQLNHMWFSDLSPVLKGRLEDYQIQAHVIMRLRRIV
;
A
#
# COMPACT_ATOMS: atom_id res chain seq x y z
N MET A 1 -7.38 5.06 12.65
CA MET A 1 -6.24 5.20 11.70
C MET A 1 -5.14 4.22 12.10
N TRP A 2 -4.39 3.64 11.16
CA TRP A 2 -3.25 2.77 11.46
C TRP A 2 -2.16 3.53 12.22
N LYS A 3 -1.61 2.90 13.26
CA LYS A 3 -0.43 3.43 13.98
C LYS A 3 0.80 3.34 13.09
N HIS A 4 1.76 4.24 13.32
CA HIS A 4 3.02 4.34 12.56
C HIS A 4 3.70 2.97 12.35
N LYS A 5 3.82 2.18 13.43
CA LYS A 5 4.41 0.83 13.39
C LYS A 5 3.78 -0.08 12.32
N ARG A 6 2.45 -0.10 12.23
CA ARG A 6 1.74 -0.95 11.26
C ARG A 6 1.90 -0.47 9.82
N LYS A 7 2.05 0.85 9.62
CA LYS A 7 2.42 1.39 8.31
C LYS A 7 3.83 0.96 7.91
N ALA A 8 4.79 1.04 8.83
CA ALA A 8 6.18 0.63 8.59
C ALA A 8 6.31 -0.88 8.31
N GLU A 9 5.60 -1.74 9.05
CA GLU A 9 5.54 -3.19 8.81
C GLU A 9 5.00 -3.54 7.40
N LEU A 10 4.05 -2.75 6.88
CA LEU A 10 3.54 -2.91 5.52
C LEU A 10 4.62 -2.62 4.48
N ILE A 11 5.37 -1.51 4.66
CA ILE A 11 6.47 -1.15 3.75
C ILE A 11 7.57 -2.23 3.80
N GLU A 12 7.91 -2.73 5.00
CA GLU A 12 8.88 -3.83 5.16
C GLU A 12 8.43 -5.08 4.40
N SER A 13 7.15 -5.44 4.49
CA SER A 13 6.58 -6.57 3.76
C SER A 13 6.70 -6.40 2.24
N VAL A 14 6.42 -5.21 1.71
CA VAL A 14 6.53 -4.90 0.28
C VAL A 14 7.99 -4.95 -0.20
N LEU A 15 8.92 -4.35 0.54
CA LEU A 15 10.35 -4.36 0.18
C LEU A 15 10.96 -5.77 0.19
N MET A 16 10.39 -6.66 1.01
CA MET A 16 10.70 -8.09 1.05
C MET A 16 10.00 -8.92 -0.04
N GLY A 17 9.08 -8.32 -0.80
CA GLY A 17 8.31 -9.02 -1.83
C GLY A 17 7.25 -9.98 -1.28
N LEU A 18 6.81 -9.79 -0.04
CA LEU A 18 5.75 -10.61 0.55
C LEU A 18 4.40 -10.25 -0.08
N PRO A 19 3.52 -11.23 -0.37
CA PRO A 19 2.20 -10.96 -0.89
C PRO A 19 1.33 -10.23 0.13
N LEU A 20 0.71 -9.11 -0.28
CA LEU A 20 -0.28 -8.42 0.52
C LEU A 20 -1.67 -9.08 0.36
N PRO A 21 -2.55 -8.96 1.37
CA PRO A 21 -3.94 -9.38 1.21
C PRO A 21 -4.61 -8.70 0.01
N ASN A 22 -5.65 -9.32 -0.56
CA ASN A 22 -6.37 -8.73 -1.68
C ASN A 22 -6.94 -7.34 -1.34
N PHE A 23 -6.95 -6.46 -2.34
CA PHE A 23 -7.67 -5.20 -2.31
C PHE A 23 -9.05 -5.39 -2.95
N TYR A 24 -10.05 -4.66 -2.47
CA TYR A 24 -11.40 -4.74 -3.01
C TYR A 24 -11.86 -3.35 -3.40
N PHE A 25 -12.37 -3.25 -4.62
CA PHE A 25 -12.93 -2.02 -5.17
C PHE A 25 -14.36 -2.26 -5.62
N SER A 26 -15.21 -1.24 -5.51
CA SER A 26 -16.45 -1.17 -6.29
C SER A 26 -16.22 -0.28 -7.48
N GLN A 27 -16.89 -0.60 -8.59
CA GLN A 27 -16.94 0.29 -9.73
C GLN A 27 -18.29 1.00 -9.80
N ASP A 28 -18.29 2.32 -9.94
CA ASP A 28 -19.51 3.09 -10.14
C ASP A 28 -19.96 3.10 -11.63
N LYS A 29 -21.12 3.70 -11.89
CA LYS A 29 -21.70 3.78 -13.25
C LYS A 29 -20.85 4.56 -14.27
N TYR A 30 -19.84 5.30 -13.81
CA TYR A 30 -18.92 6.07 -14.65
C TYR A 30 -17.54 5.40 -14.75
N GLY A 31 -17.40 4.15 -14.27
CA GLY A 31 -16.15 3.41 -14.30
C GLY A 31 -15.18 3.77 -13.18
N ARG A 32 -15.53 4.67 -12.26
CA ARG A 32 -14.64 5.08 -11.16
C ARG A 32 -14.54 3.97 -10.12
N LEU A 33 -13.31 3.67 -9.70
CA LEU A 33 -13.04 2.69 -8.66
C LEU A 33 -13.11 3.34 -7.27
N ILE A 34 -13.89 2.75 -6.39
CA ILE A 34 -14.07 3.16 -5.01
C ILE A 34 -13.53 2.05 -4.12
N VAL A 35 -12.58 2.40 -3.25
CA VAL A 35 -11.96 1.44 -2.33
C VAL A 35 -13.00 0.94 -1.32
N ILE A 36 -13.29 -0.36 -1.34
CA ILE A 36 -14.12 -1.04 -0.33
C ILE A 36 -13.23 -1.50 0.83
N ASP A 37 -12.11 -2.14 0.50
CA ASP A 37 -11.13 -2.63 1.47
C ASP A 37 -9.71 -2.27 1.03
N GLY A 38 -8.82 -2.13 2.01
CA GLY A 38 -7.42 -1.81 1.77
C GLY A 38 -7.08 -0.32 1.79
N ARG A 39 -8.04 0.55 2.14
CA ARG A 39 -7.82 2.00 2.26
C ARG A 39 -6.60 2.34 3.11
N GLN A 40 -6.48 1.79 4.32
CA GLN A 40 -5.33 2.08 5.20
C GLN A 40 -3.99 1.57 4.63
N ARG A 41 -4.02 0.50 3.83
CA ARG A 41 -2.83 -0.07 3.17
C ARG A 41 -2.38 0.82 2.02
N LEU A 42 -3.32 1.22 1.16
CA LEU A 42 -3.06 2.19 0.09
C LEU A 42 -2.56 3.52 0.66
N THR A 43 -3.22 4.05 1.68
CA THR A 43 -2.77 5.28 2.35
C THR A 43 -1.37 5.12 2.92
N ALA A 44 -1.04 4.01 3.58
CA ALA A 44 0.32 3.80 4.09
C ALA A 44 1.37 3.75 2.98
N LEU A 45 1.08 3.10 1.85
CA LEU A 45 1.98 3.04 0.70
C LEU A 45 2.20 4.44 0.09
N PHE A 46 1.11 5.14 -0.23
CA PHE A 46 1.18 6.48 -0.83
C PHE A 46 1.82 7.49 0.13
N ASP A 47 1.42 7.54 1.40
CA ASP A 47 2.02 8.43 2.40
C ASP A 47 3.54 8.22 2.49
N PHE A 48 4.01 6.97 2.42
CA PHE A 48 5.46 6.70 2.47
C PHE A 48 6.16 7.20 1.20
N MET A 49 5.62 6.87 0.02
CA MET A 49 6.17 7.30 -1.27
C MET A 49 6.19 8.83 -1.42
N ASP A 50 5.23 9.52 -0.81
CA ASP A 50 5.16 10.98 -0.73
C ASP A 50 6.08 11.58 0.36
N ASN A 51 6.95 10.79 0.98
CA ASN A 51 7.84 11.20 2.07
C ASN A 51 7.10 11.78 3.29
N SER A 52 5.88 11.34 3.58
CA SER A 52 5.10 11.86 4.71
C SER A 52 5.54 11.28 6.06
N TYR A 53 6.29 10.18 6.08
CA TYR A 53 6.87 9.61 7.28
C TYR A 53 8.12 8.78 6.97
N ARG A 54 8.97 8.60 7.99
CA ARG A 54 10.16 7.75 7.94
C ARG A 54 9.88 6.36 8.51
N LEU A 55 10.54 5.33 8.01
CA LEU A 55 10.39 3.98 8.56
C LEU A 55 10.88 3.93 10.02
N SER A 56 10.19 3.18 10.87
CA SER A 56 10.65 2.95 12.25
C SER A 56 10.05 1.69 12.84
N GLY A 57 10.80 1.05 13.73
CA GLY A 57 10.38 -0.19 14.39
C GLY A 57 10.39 -1.41 13.47
N LEU A 58 11.15 -1.36 12.37
CA LEU A 58 11.41 -2.50 11.50
C LEU A 58 12.22 -3.57 12.23
N LYS A 59 11.92 -4.85 11.99
CA LYS A 59 12.56 -5.98 12.68
C LYS A 59 13.51 -6.77 11.81
N ILE A 60 13.30 -6.76 10.51
CA ILE A 60 14.04 -7.56 9.53
C ILE A 60 14.96 -6.64 8.73
N LEU A 61 14.40 -5.58 8.14
CA LEU A 61 15.14 -4.56 7.40
C LEU A 61 15.55 -3.41 8.33
N THR A 62 16.20 -3.74 9.44
CA THR A 62 16.51 -2.78 10.52
C THR A 62 17.38 -1.62 10.04
N GLN A 63 18.21 -1.83 9.02
CA GLN A 63 19.04 -0.81 8.38
C GLN A 63 18.24 0.28 7.68
N LEU A 64 16.97 0.03 7.36
CA LEU A 64 16.08 1.02 6.75
C LEU A 64 15.32 1.86 7.78
N ASN A 65 15.48 1.59 9.09
CA ASN A 65 14.90 2.45 10.11
C ASN A 65 15.43 3.89 9.95
N HIS A 66 14.54 4.84 10.20
CA HIS A 66 14.71 6.28 10.06
C HIS A 66 14.87 6.81 8.64
N MET A 67 14.84 5.96 7.62
CA MET A 67 14.86 6.39 6.22
C MET A 67 13.49 6.88 5.76
N TRP A 68 13.51 7.96 5.00
CA TRP A 68 12.39 8.42 4.16
C TRP A 68 12.39 7.67 2.83
N PHE A 69 11.32 7.77 2.05
CA PHE A 69 11.31 7.19 0.71
C PHE A 69 12.41 7.80 -0.18
N SER A 70 12.66 9.11 -0.05
CA SER A 70 13.72 9.84 -0.75
C SER A 70 15.11 9.25 -0.52
N ASP A 71 15.34 8.67 0.65
CA ASP A 71 16.64 8.14 1.06
C ASP A 71 16.89 6.72 0.52
N LEU A 72 15.84 6.02 0.07
CA LEU A 72 15.96 4.67 -0.45
C LEU A 72 16.79 4.64 -1.73
N SER A 73 17.55 3.55 -1.90
CA SER A 73 18.27 3.30 -3.15
C SER A 73 17.29 3.16 -4.33
N PRO A 74 17.71 3.46 -5.57
CA PRO A 74 16.83 3.33 -6.74
C PRO A 74 16.18 1.95 -6.87
N VAL A 75 16.91 0.89 -6.52
CA VAL A 75 16.40 -0.49 -6.52
C VAL A 75 15.26 -0.67 -5.52
N LEU A 76 15.37 -0.11 -4.31
CA LEU A 76 14.32 -0.23 -3.29
C LEU A 76 13.10 0.64 -3.61
N LYS A 77 13.29 1.81 -4.22
CA LYS A 77 12.20 2.64 -4.74
C LYS A 77 11.41 1.89 -5.80
N GLY A 78 12.09 1.32 -6.80
CA GLY A 78 11.46 0.49 -7.83
C GLY A 78 10.68 -0.67 -7.26
N ARG A 79 11.18 -1.35 -6.21
CA ARG A 79 10.42 -2.42 -5.54
C ARG A 79 9.08 -1.97 -4.94
N LEU A 80 8.98 -0.73 -4.46
CA LEU A 80 7.73 -0.16 -3.94
C LEU A 80 6.81 0.29 -5.06
N GLU A 81 7.36 0.98 -6.06
CA GLU A 81 6.62 1.55 -7.19
C GLU A 81 6.05 0.45 -8.10
N ASP A 82 6.83 -0.62 -8.33
CA ASP A 82 6.44 -1.75 -9.18
C ASP A 82 5.72 -2.87 -8.40
N TYR A 83 5.43 -2.66 -7.10
CA TYR A 83 4.81 -3.70 -6.29
C TYR A 83 3.41 -4.04 -6.82
N GLN A 84 3.26 -5.27 -7.32
CA GLN A 84 1.99 -5.74 -7.85
C GLN A 84 0.98 -6.02 -6.73
N ILE A 85 -0.15 -5.32 -6.75
CA ILE A 85 -1.28 -5.61 -5.86
C ILE A 85 -2.29 -6.52 -6.55
N GLN A 86 -2.84 -7.48 -5.79
CA GLN A 86 -3.98 -8.27 -6.23
C GLN A 86 -5.27 -7.55 -5.82
N ALA A 87 -6.18 -7.34 -6.77
CA ALA A 87 -7.40 -6.59 -6.56
C ALA A 87 -8.62 -7.29 -7.19
N HIS A 88 -9.74 -7.26 -6.46
CA HIS A 88 -11.05 -7.71 -6.96
C HIS A 88 -11.96 -6.49 -7.14
N VAL A 89 -12.59 -6.39 -8.30
CA VAL A 89 -13.56 -5.32 -8.60
C VAL A 89 -14.96 -5.89 -8.57
N ILE A 90 -15.78 -5.39 -7.65
CA ILE A 90 -17.18 -5.77 -7.48
C ILE A 90 -18.03 -4.79 -8.30
N MET A 91 -18.65 -5.30 -9.35
CA MET A 91 -19.62 -4.53 -10.13
C MET A 91 -20.95 -4.47 -9.38
N ARG A 92 -21.47 -3.25 -9.18
CA ARG A 92 -22.82 -3.08 -8.64
C ARG A 92 -23.82 -3.49 -9.72
N LEU A 93 -24.36 -4.69 -9.63
CA LEU A 93 -25.46 -5.15 -10.48
C LEU A 93 -26.62 -4.16 -10.40
N ARG A 94 -27.08 -3.67 -11.57
CA ARG A 94 -28.36 -2.99 -11.62
C ARG A 94 -29.42 -4.02 -11.22
N ARG A 95 -30.21 -3.73 -10.19
CA ARG A 95 -31.51 -4.40 -10.03
C ARG A 95 -32.26 -4.11 -11.33
N ILE A 96 -32.48 -5.16 -12.13
CA ILE A 96 -33.62 -5.14 -13.05
C ILE A 96 -34.83 -5.10 -12.11
N VAL A 97 -35.66 -4.09 -12.35
CA VAL A 97 -36.87 -3.74 -11.59
C VAL A 97 -37.65 -4.97 -11.15
#